data_AF-G9KPV7-F1
#
_entry.id   AF-G9KPV7-F1
#
_cell.length_a   1.000
_cell.length_b   1.000
_cell.length_c   1.000
_cell.angle_alpha   90.00
_cell.angle_beta   90.00
_cell.angle_gamma   90.00
#
_symmetry.space_group_name_H-M   'P 1'
#
loop_
_entity.id
_entity.type
_entity.pdbx_description
1 polymer ?
#
loop_
_entity_poly.entity_id
_entity_poly.type
_entity_poly.pdbx_seq_one_letter_code
_entity_poly.pdbx_strand_id
1 'polypeptide(L)'
;NCFSDAIVVCLTNCLTSVFAGFAIFSILGHMAHISGKEVSQVVKSGFDLAFIAYPEALAQLPGGPFWSILFFFMLLTLGLDSQFASIETITTTIQDLFPKVMKKMRVPITLGCCLVLFLLGLVCVTQAGIYWVHLIDHFCAGWGILIAAILEIIGIIWIYGG
;
A
#
# COMPACT_ATOMS: atom_id res chain seq x y z
N ASN A 1 -14.63 -20.49 -3.54
CA ASN A 1 -15.02 -20.63 -4.96
C ASN A 1 -14.44 -19.40 -5.61
N CYS A 2 -13.38 -19.52 -6.41
CA CYS A 2 -12.54 -18.38 -6.80
C CYS A 2 -13.33 -17.23 -7.46
N PHE A 3 -14.39 -17.52 -8.20
CA PHE A 3 -15.25 -16.49 -8.79
C PHE A 3 -15.99 -15.66 -7.72
N SER A 4 -16.61 -16.34 -6.75
CA SER A 4 -17.31 -15.66 -5.65
C SER A 4 -16.32 -14.91 -4.75
N ASP A 5 -15.15 -15.50 -4.52
CA ASP A 5 -14.11 -14.92 -3.67
C ASP A 5 -13.57 -13.63 -4.33
N ALA A 6 -13.34 -13.64 -5.65
CA ALA A 6 -12.91 -12.46 -6.41
C ALA A 6 -13.94 -11.32 -6.36
N ILE A 7 -15.24 -11.61 -6.52
CA ILE A 7 -16.30 -10.60 -6.43
C ILE A 7 -16.32 -9.97 -5.03
N VAL A 8 -16.27 -10.79 -3.97
CA VAL A 8 -16.29 -10.31 -2.58
C VAL A 8 -15.09 -9.43 -2.28
N VAL A 9 -13.88 -9.82 -2.72
CA VAL A 9 -12.65 -9.04 -2.51
C VAL A 9 -12.74 -7.69 -3.22
N CYS A 10 -13.12 -7.67 -4.50
CA CYS A 10 -13.26 -6.42 -5.27
C CYS A 10 -14.29 -5.48 -4.64
N LEU A 11 -15.47 -5.99 -4.28
CA LEU A 11 -16.52 -5.18 -3.63
C LEU A 11 -16.06 -4.64 -2.27
N THR A 12 -15.44 -5.48 -1.44
CA THR A 12 -14.94 -5.07 -0.12
C THR A 12 -13.87 -3.98 -0.25
N ASN A 13 -12.95 -4.11 -1.20
CA ASN A 13 -11.94 -3.09 -1.49
C ASN A 13 -12.56 -1.75 -1.90
N CYS A 14 -13.54 -1.77 -2.82
CA CYS A 14 -14.24 -0.57 -3.26
C CYS A 14 -15.02 0.09 -2.11
N LEU A 15 -15.76 -0.69 -1.32
CA LEU A 15 -16.53 -0.18 -0.17
C LEU A 15 -15.62 0.43 0.89
N THR A 16 -14.50 -0.24 1.19
CA THR A 16 -13.49 0.27 2.14
C THR A 16 -12.90 1.59 1.64
N SER A 17 -12.62 1.70 0.34
CA SER A 17 -12.09 2.93 -0.26
C SER A 17 -13.09 4.10 -0.17
N VAL A 18 -14.37 3.84 -0.43
CA VAL A 18 -15.44 4.84 -0.29
C VAL A 18 -15.60 5.27 1.17
N PHE A 19 -15.62 4.31 2.10
CA PHE A 19 -15.69 4.59 3.54
C PHE A 19 -14.49 5.41 4.03
N ALA A 20 -13.28 5.04 3.61
CA ALA A 20 -12.07 5.80 3.90
C ALA A 20 -12.15 7.22 3.33
N GLY A 21 -12.71 7.40 2.14
CA GLY A 21 -13.00 8.70 1.56
C GLY A 21 -13.87 9.57 2.48
N PHE A 22 -14.99 9.05 2.98
CA PHE A 22 -15.83 9.77 3.94
C PHE A 22 -15.07 10.16 5.23
N ALA A 23 -14.27 9.24 5.78
CA ALA A 23 -13.46 9.52 6.97
C ALA A 23 -12.43 10.64 6.72
N ILE A 24 -11.71 10.58 5.58
CA ILE A 24 -10.74 11.60 5.16
C ILE A 24 -11.40 12.97 5.00
N PHE A 25 -12.44 13.06 4.17
CA PHE A 25 -13.05 14.34 3.87
C PHE A 25 -13.81 14.94 5.06
N SER A 26 -14.31 14.13 6.00
CA SER A 26 -14.93 14.63 7.24
C SER A 26 -13.92 15.33 8.14
N ILE A 27 -12.74 14.73 8.35
CA ILE A 27 -11.70 15.29 9.22
C ILE A 27 -11.08 16.54 8.58
N LEU A 28 -10.80 16.50 7.27
CA LEU A 28 -10.31 17.67 6.54
C LEU A 28 -11.33 18.79 6.47
N GLY A 29 -12.62 18.47 6.31
CA GLY A 29 -13.70 19.45 6.32
C GLY A 29 -13.82 20.16 7.67
N HIS A 30 -13.70 19.42 8.77
CA HIS A 30 -13.63 19.98 10.12
C HIS A 30 -12.42 20.92 10.28
N MET A 31 -11.24 20.49 9.83
CA MET A 31 -10.02 21.31 9.87
C MET A 31 -10.15 22.60 9.04
N ALA A 32 -10.73 22.51 7.84
CA ALA A 32 -11.01 23.65 6.98
C ALA A 32 -11.95 24.66 7.67
N HIS A 33 -13.01 24.16 8.30
CA HIS A 33 -13.98 24.97 9.04
C HIS A 33 -13.35 25.71 10.23
N ILE A 34 -12.51 25.05 11.04
CA ILE A 34 -11.83 25.70 12.18
C ILE A 34 -10.75 26.67 11.72
N SER A 35 -10.01 26.33 10.66
CA SER A 35 -8.90 27.14 10.15
C SER A 35 -9.35 28.34 9.30
N GLY A 36 -10.65 28.43 8.95
CA GLY A 36 -11.17 29.44 8.04
C GLY A 36 -10.57 29.35 6.63
N LYS A 37 -10.13 28.15 6.21
CA LYS A 37 -9.50 27.89 4.91
C LYS A 37 -10.45 27.09 4.02
N GLU A 38 -10.28 27.18 2.71
CA GLU A 38 -10.97 26.28 1.80
C GLU A 38 -10.46 24.84 1.94
N VAL A 39 -11.33 23.86 1.67
CA VAL A 39 -10.97 22.43 1.71
C VAL A 39 -9.81 22.13 0.73
N SER A 40 -9.78 22.79 -0.43
CA SER A 40 -8.71 22.71 -1.43
C SER A 40 -7.32 23.07 -0.87
N GLN A 41 -7.26 23.92 0.16
CA GLN A 41 -6.00 24.39 0.76
C GLN A 41 -5.48 23.46 1.87
N VAL A 42 -6.35 22.62 2.45
CA VAL A 42 -5.97 21.63 3.47
C VAL A 42 -5.80 20.23 2.90
N VAL A 43 -6.38 19.96 1.72
CA VAL A 43 -6.19 18.69 1.00
C VAL A 43 -4.82 18.70 0.32
N LYS A 44 -3.91 17.89 0.86
CA LYS A 44 -2.70 17.46 0.15
C LYS A 44 -2.91 16.06 -0.45
N SER A 45 -2.02 15.60 -1.31
CA SER A 45 -2.09 14.26 -1.91
C SER A 45 -0.91 13.39 -1.45
N GLY A 46 -1.11 12.07 -1.43
CA GLY A 46 -0.06 11.11 -1.12
C GLY A 46 0.46 11.20 0.31
N PHE A 47 1.77 11.13 0.49
CA PHE A 47 2.43 11.12 1.81
C PHE A 47 2.11 12.35 2.65
N ASP A 48 2.08 13.52 2.05
CA ASP A 48 1.79 14.78 2.74
C ASP A 48 0.39 14.80 3.38
N LEU A 49 -0.57 14.11 2.76
CA LEU A 49 -1.92 14.01 3.31
C LEU A 49 -1.91 13.21 4.61
N ALA A 50 -1.32 12.01 4.58
CA ALA A 50 -1.33 11.07 5.70
C ALA A 50 -0.42 11.50 6.85
N PHE A 51 0.74 12.12 6.56
CA PHE A 51 1.77 12.40 7.57
C PHE A 51 1.87 13.86 8.00
N ILE A 52 1.16 14.78 7.33
CA ILE A 52 1.15 16.21 7.71
C ILE A 52 -0.27 16.67 8.00
N ALA A 53 -1.15 16.67 7.00
CA ALA A 53 -2.50 17.23 7.13
C ALA A 53 -3.36 16.47 8.15
N TYR A 54 -3.28 15.13 8.15
CA TYR A 54 -4.04 14.30 9.07
C TYR A 54 -3.66 14.47 10.54
N PRO A 55 -2.37 14.35 10.93
CA PRO A 55 -1.97 14.58 12.31
C PRO A 55 -2.32 15.99 12.80
N GLU A 56 -2.22 16.99 11.92
CA GLU A 56 -2.62 18.38 12.23
C GLU A 56 -4.12 18.49 12.53
N ALA A 57 -4.97 17.84 11.72
CA ALA A 57 -6.41 17.80 11.95
C ALA A 57 -6.79 17.01 13.21
N LEU A 58 -6.16 15.86 13.45
CA LEU A 58 -6.41 15.01 14.62
C LEU A 58 -5.99 15.69 15.92
N ALA A 59 -4.93 16.50 15.91
CA ALA A 59 -4.48 17.25 17.07
C ALA A 59 -5.50 18.30 17.56
N GLN A 60 -6.41 18.74 16.67
CA GLN A 60 -7.47 19.70 17.02
C GLN A 60 -8.71 19.02 17.65
N LEU A 61 -8.81 17.70 17.59
CA LEU A 61 -9.93 16.97 18.19
C LEU A 61 -9.76 16.84 19.71
N PRO A 62 -10.85 16.86 20.50
CA PRO A 62 -10.79 16.51 21.91
C PRO A 62 -10.27 15.07 22.06
N GLY A 63 -9.22 14.90 22.86
CA GLY A 63 -8.54 13.61 22.99
C GLY A 63 -7.63 13.24 21.80
N GLY A 64 -7.11 14.23 21.05
CA GLY A 64 -6.23 14.05 19.88
C GLY A 64 -5.21 12.91 19.95
N PRO A 65 -4.46 12.71 21.05
CA PRO A 65 -3.51 11.60 21.17
C PRO A 65 -4.13 10.21 20.93
N PHE A 66 -5.36 9.97 21.40
CA PHE A 66 -6.06 8.70 21.19
C PHE A 66 -6.35 8.45 19.72
N TRP A 67 -6.86 9.46 19.01
CA TRP A 67 -7.18 9.35 17.59
C TRP A 67 -5.94 9.19 16.71
N SER A 68 -4.85 9.88 17.04
CA SER A 68 -3.56 9.72 16.35
C SER A 68 -3.01 8.31 16.48
N ILE A 69 -3.09 7.68 17.66
CA ILE A 69 -2.66 6.29 17.85
C ILE A 69 -3.46 5.35 16.94
N LEU A 70 -4.79 5.48 16.93
CA LEU A 70 -5.65 4.63 16.07
C LEU A 70 -5.34 4.83 14.59
N PHE A 71 -5.13 6.07 14.16
CA PHE A 71 -4.82 6.41 12.77
C PHE A 71 -3.47 5.82 12.32
N PHE A 72 -2.41 6.00 13.10
CA PHE A 72 -1.10 5.43 12.75
C PHE A 72 -1.07 3.91 12.89
N PHE A 73 -1.79 3.35 13.85
CA PHE A 73 -1.96 1.90 13.96
C PHE A 73 -2.67 1.32 12.72
N MET A 74 -3.73 1.99 12.24
CA MET A 74 -4.39 1.64 10.98
C MET A 74 -3.43 1.71 9.79
N LEU A 75 -2.65 2.78 9.64
CA LEU A 75 -1.67 2.89 8.55
C LEU A 75 -0.62 1.77 8.62
N LEU A 76 -0.18 1.41 9.83
CA LEU A 76 0.77 0.32 10.05
C LEU A 76 0.17 -1.04 9.66
N THR A 77 -1.07 -1.35 10.05
CA THR A 77 -1.72 -2.60 9.66
C THR A 77 -1.95 -2.68 8.15
N LEU A 78 -2.41 -1.59 7.51
CA LEU A 78 -2.59 -1.54 6.06
C LEU A 78 -1.29 -1.78 5.29
N GLY A 79 -0.18 -1.19 5.77
CA GLY A 79 1.15 -1.42 5.22
C GLY A 79 1.63 -2.85 5.42
N LEU A 80 1.48 -3.40 6.62
CA LEU A 80 1.96 -4.75 6.96
C LEU A 80 1.25 -5.84 6.16
N ASP A 81 -0.07 -5.78 6.02
CA ASP A 81 -0.83 -6.81 5.29
C ASP A 81 -0.40 -6.87 3.82
N SER A 82 -0.19 -5.70 3.20
CA SER A 82 0.29 -5.58 1.81
C SER A 82 1.72 -6.13 1.65
N GLN A 83 2.58 -5.89 2.65
CA GLN A 83 3.95 -6.41 2.65
C GLN A 83 3.98 -7.92 2.81
N PHE A 84 3.14 -8.51 3.67
CA PHE A 84 3.04 -9.97 3.80
C PHE A 84 2.61 -10.63 2.49
N ALA A 85 1.63 -10.06 1.79
CA ALA A 85 1.22 -10.56 0.47
C ALA A 85 2.37 -10.51 -0.55
N SER A 86 3.17 -9.45 -0.53
CA SER A 86 4.31 -9.25 -1.45
C SER A 86 5.44 -10.25 -1.18
N ILE A 87 5.83 -10.42 0.08
CA ILE A 87 6.85 -11.40 0.50
C ILE A 87 6.40 -12.84 0.21
N GLU A 88 5.13 -13.15 0.46
CA GLU A 88 4.56 -14.46 0.16
C GLU A 88 4.59 -14.76 -1.34
N THR A 89 4.25 -13.76 -2.17
CA THR A 89 4.29 -13.88 -3.64
C THR A 89 5.72 -14.15 -4.14
N ILE A 90 6.70 -13.39 -3.67
CA ILE A 90 8.11 -13.58 -4.03
C ILE A 90 8.61 -14.96 -3.56
N THR A 91 8.35 -15.30 -2.29
CA THR A 91 8.79 -16.57 -1.71
C THR A 91 8.20 -17.74 -2.48
N THR A 92 6.90 -17.73 -2.75
CA THR A 92 6.20 -18.80 -3.48
C THR A 92 6.73 -18.93 -4.90
N THR A 93 6.94 -17.81 -5.60
CA THR A 93 7.51 -17.81 -6.96
C THR A 93 8.89 -18.48 -7.00
N ILE A 94 9.76 -18.18 -6.04
CA ILE A 94 11.09 -18.81 -5.92
C ILE A 94 10.97 -20.30 -5.62
N GLN A 95 10.00 -20.68 -4.78
CA GLN A 95 9.79 -22.08 -4.42
C GLN A 95 9.28 -22.93 -5.59
N ASP A 96 8.46 -22.35 -6.46
CA ASP A 96 7.88 -23.03 -7.61
C ASP A 96 8.88 -23.23 -8.75
N LEU A 97 9.99 -22.51 -8.77
CA LEU A 97 11.07 -22.69 -9.76
C LEU A 97 11.79 -24.05 -9.61
N PHE A 98 12.04 -24.50 -8.37
CA PHE A 98 12.67 -25.80 -8.07
C PHE A 98 11.98 -26.52 -6.90
N PRO A 99 10.75 -27.05 -7.11
CA PRO A 99 9.86 -27.47 -6.03
C PRO A 99 10.39 -28.63 -5.19
N LYS A 100 11.28 -29.46 -5.74
CA LYS A 100 11.87 -30.63 -5.03
C LYS A 100 12.85 -30.23 -3.92
N VAL A 101 13.54 -29.09 -4.08
CA VAL A 101 14.58 -28.62 -3.15
C VAL A 101 14.07 -27.41 -2.35
N MET A 102 13.41 -26.46 -3.02
CA MET A 102 13.09 -25.14 -2.45
C MET A 102 11.91 -25.15 -1.47
N LYS A 103 11.00 -26.15 -1.54
CA LYS A 103 9.89 -26.28 -0.57
C LYS A 103 10.37 -26.50 0.86
N LYS A 104 11.48 -27.23 1.05
CA LYS A 104 12.09 -27.47 2.37
C LYS A 104 12.86 -26.25 2.89
N MET A 105 13.17 -25.31 2.02
CA MET A 105 13.99 -24.12 2.29
C MET A 105 13.13 -22.85 2.44
N ARG A 106 11.84 -22.96 2.75
CA ARG A 106 10.93 -21.80 2.86
C ARG A 106 11.47 -20.72 3.79
N VAL A 107 11.77 -21.11 5.04
CA VAL A 107 12.25 -20.18 6.07
C VAL A 107 13.54 -19.46 5.65
N PRO A 108 14.62 -20.15 5.21
CA PRO A 108 15.83 -19.45 4.77
C PRO A 108 15.61 -18.59 3.51
N ILE A 109 14.73 -18.98 2.58
CA ILE A 109 14.39 -18.15 1.42
C ILE A 109 13.71 -16.86 1.87
N THR A 110 12.67 -16.95 2.70
CA THR A 110 11.96 -15.77 3.20
C THR A 110 12.88 -14.85 3.98
N LEU A 111 13.74 -15.39 4.87
CA LEU A 111 14.73 -14.59 5.60
C LEU A 111 15.72 -13.91 4.65
N GLY A 112 16.20 -14.62 3.63
CA GLY A 112 17.07 -14.04 2.60
C GLY A 112 16.39 -12.91 1.83
N CYS A 113 15.13 -13.10 1.39
CA CYS A 113 14.33 -12.06 0.73
C CYS A 113 14.15 -10.84 1.62
N CYS A 114 13.75 -11.02 2.88
CA CYS A 114 13.60 -9.92 3.83
C CYS A 114 14.91 -9.18 4.07
N LEU A 115 16.03 -9.89 4.19
CA LEU A 115 17.35 -9.28 4.37
C LEU A 115 17.77 -8.45 3.15
N VAL A 116 17.58 -8.98 1.95
CA VAL A 116 17.87 -8.25 0.70
C VAL A 116 16.99 -7.00 0.58
N LEU A 117 15.68 -7.11 0.82
CA LEU A 117 14.76 -5.99 0.78
C LEU A 117 15.07 -4.95 1.87
N PHE A 118 15.49 -5.37 3.06
CA PHE A 118 15.95 -4.46 4.11
C PHE A 118 17.17 -3.66 3.65
N LEU A 119 18.19 -4.31 3.08
CA LEU A 119 19.40 -3.66 2.59
C LEU A 119 19.11 -2.67 1.45
N LEU A 120 18.24 -3.04 0.50
CA LEU A 120 17.79 -2.14 -0.57
C LEU A 120 16.97 -0.97 -0.01
N GLY A 121 16.14 -1.24 1.00
CA GLY A 121 15.30 -0.24 1.66
C GLY A 121 16.07 0.81 2.47
N LEU A 122 17.33 0.53 2.87
CA LEU A 122 18.16 1.50 3.62
C LEU A 122 18.32 2.83 2.90
N VAL A 123 18.35 2.84 1.57
CA VAL A 123 18.44 4.06 0.76
C VAL A 123 17.22 4.98 1.01
N CYS A 124 16.05 4.39 1.25
CA CYS A 124 14.79 5.12 1.50
C CYS A 124 14.71 5.75 2.89
N VAL A 125 15.60 5.39 3.82
CA VAL A 125 15.64 5.92 5.20
C VAL A 125 16.76 6.97 5.38
N THR A 126 17.51 7.27 4.31
CA THR A 126 18.50 8.35 4.32
C THR A 126 17.84 9.73 4.36
N GLN A 127 18.61 10.81 4.56
CA GLN A 127 18.09 12.19 4.50
C GLN A 127 17.46 12.54 3.14
N ALA A 128 17.92 11.89 2.06
CA ALA A 128 17.34 12.01 0.73
C ALA A 128 16.24 10.96 0.46
N GLY A 129 15.82 10.21 1.47
CA GLY A 129 14.94 9.05 1.35
C GLY A 129 13.62 9.35 0.68
N ILE A 130 12.99 10.49 0.99
CA ILE A 130 11.71 10.89 0.39
C ILE A 130 11.81 11.04 -1.13
N TYR A 131 12.94 11.53 -1.67
CA TYR A 131 13.16 11.62 -3.11
C TYR A 131 13.28 10.25 -3.77
N TRP A 132 13.97 9.31 -3.11
CA TRP A 132 14.05 7.92 -3.57
C TRP A 132 12.69 7.24 -3.57
N VAL A 133 11.90 7.42 -2.50
CA VAL A 133 10.55 6.87 -2.41
C VAL A 133 9.68 7.41 -3.54
N HIS A 134 9.68 8.73 -3.78
CA HIS A 134 8.92 9.31 -4.88
C HIS A 134 9.36 8.81 -6.26
N LEU A 135 10.67 8.64 -6.48
CA LEU A 135 11.20 8.13 -7.73
C LEU A 135 10.74 6.68 -7.98
N ILE A 136 10.88 5.82 -6.98
CA ILE A 136 10.49 4.41 -7.07
C ILE A 136 8.98 4.30 -7.27
N ASP A 137 8.18 5.03 -6.49
CA ASP A 137 6.72 5.02 -6.61
C ASP A 137 6.26 5.43 -8.01
N HIS A 138 6.82 6.52 -8.55
CA HIS A 138 6.44 7.01 -9.87
C HIS A 138 6.80 6.05 -11.02
N PHE A 139 8.01 5.48 -11.00
CA PHE A 139 8.52 4.68 -12.12
C PHE A 139 8.25 3.19 -11.99
N CYS A 140 8.35 2.60 -10.79
CA CYS A 140 8.20 1.16 -10.59
C CYS A 140 6.73 0.74 -10.48
N ALA A 141 5.89 1.52 -9.79
CA ALA A 141 4.49 1.14 -9.53
C ALA A 141 3.50 1.59 -10.62
N GLY A 142 3.88 2.54 -11.48
CA GLY A 142 3.01 3.08 -12.52
C GLY A 142 2.97 2.22 -13.79
N TRP A 143 3.92 2.44 -14.69
CA TRP A 143 3.85 1.91 -16.06
C TRP A 143 4.22 0.43 -16.19
N GLY A 144 5.17 -0.05 -15.38
CA GLY A 144 5.68 -1.42 -15.48
C GLY A 144 4.61 -2.47 -15.21
N ILE A 145 3.85 -2.29 -14.13
CA ILE A 145 2.78 -3.22 -13.72
C ILE A 145 1.63 -3.20 -14.74
N LEU A 146 1.27 -2.02 -15.26
CA LEU A 146 0.21 -1.90 -16.27
C LEU A 146 0.55 -2.65 -17.56
N ILE A 147 1.78 -2.50 -18.07
CA ILE A 147 2.22 -3.20 -19.29
C ILE A 147 2.24 -4.71 -19.04
N ALA A 148 2.77 -5.16 -17.90
CA ALA A 148 2.78 -6.57 -17.53
C ALA A 148 1.36 -7.17 -17.48
N ALA A 149 0.41 -6.50 -16.82
CA ALA A 149 -0.97 -6.94 -16.72
C ALA A 149 -1.66 -7.04 -18.09
N ILE A 150 -1.42 -6.08 -18.99
CA ILE A 150 -1.96 -6.13 -20.37
C ILE A 150 -1.39 -7.35 -21.12
N LEU A 151 -0.07 -7.59 -21.01
CA LEU A 151 0.57 -8.75 -21.65
C LEU A 151 0.05 -10.08 -21.10
N GLU A 152 -0.19 -10.18 -19.79
CA GLU A 152 -0.81 -11.36 -19.16
C GLU A 152 -2.22 -11.63 -19.71
N ILE A 153 -3.06 -10.60 -19.78
CA ILE A 153 -4.42 -10.73 -20.33
C ILE A 153 -4.39 -11.17 -21.80
N ILE A 154 -3.53 -10.55 -22.62
CA ILE A 154 -3.37 -10.94 -24.03
C ILE A 154 -2.90 -12.39 -24.13
N GLY A 155 -1.91 -12.77 -23.33
CA GLY A 155 -1.38 -14.13 -23.30
C GLY A 155 -2.44 -15.18 -22.97
N ILE A 156 -3.28 -14.93 -21.97
CA ILE A 156 -4.32 -15.87 -21.54
C ILE A 156 -5.46 -15.94 -22.57
N ILE A 157 -5.99 -14.80 -23.03
CA ILE A 157 -7.18 -14.77 -23.90
C ILE A 157 -6.83 -15.21 -25.32
N TRP A 158 -5.74 -14.70 -25.91
CA TRP A 158 -5.47 -14.86 -27.34
C TRP A 158 -4.44 -15.93 -27.67
N ILE A 159 -3.45 -16.17 -26.81
CA ILE A 159 -2.37 -17.14 -27.09
C ILE A 159 -2.72 -18.51 -26.50
N TYR A 160 -3.03 -18.56 -25.20
CA TYR A 160 -3.40 -19.80 -24.52
C TYR A 160 -4.78 -20.29 -24.98
N GLY A 161 -5.69 -19.38 -25.27
CA GLY A 161 -7.06 -19.70 -25.70
C GLY A 161 -7.89 -20.21 -24.52
N GLY A 162 -7.96 -19.41 -23.46
CA GLY A 162 -8.82 -19.69 -22.29
C GLY A 162 -10.29 -19.93 -22.65
#